data_AF-A0A923NC49-F1
#
_entry.id   AF-A0A923NC49-F1
#
_cell.length_a   1.000
_cell.length_b   1.000
_cell.length_c   1.000
_cell.angle_alpha   90.00
_cell.angle_beta   90.00
_cell.angle_gamma   90.00
#
_symmetry.space_group_name_H-M   'P 1'
#
loop_
_entity.id
_entity.type
_entity.pdbx_description
1 polymer ?
#
loop_
_entity_poly.entity_id
_entity_poly.type
_entity_poly.pdbx_seq_one_letter_code
_entity_poly.pdbx_strand_id
1 'polypeptide(L)'
;MKKKMCAVCAVIGVMLLGSATAFFTDQGSAANEFIVGNVSVDLTEPGWNPDDGTALTPNKTVKKDPQVTNTGSNDAFVFLQVKVPTASVKTAAADGSLQDSRKQDLFHYTVNSGWKLVDQSEEADASVYTYAYIDADGAMKKLSPQGNTGALFDSVTFLNLVEGQLDRDTKLTIDVDVLAIQTEDLGVSSGVPADVLKLIKTQNS
;
A
#
# COMPACT_ATOMS: atom_id res chain seq x y z
N MET A 1 -95.92 7.49 30.56
CA MET A 1 -95.81 8.96 30.72
C MET A 1 -94.92 9.50 29.61
N LYS A 2 -95.39 10.55 28.92
CA LYS A 2 -94.69 11.70 28.28
C LYS A 2 -93.35 11.43 27.56
N LYS A 3 -93.31 11.48 26.21
CA LYS A 3 -92.90 12.62 25.32
C LYS A 3 -91.49 12.36 24.72
N LYS A 4 -91.41 12.02 23.42
CA LYS A 4 -90.98 12.86 22.28
C LYS A 4 -89.55 13.43 22.42
N MET A 5 -88.65 13.07 21.50
CA MET A 5 -88.36 13.83 20.26
C MET A 5 -86.89 13.68 19.80
N CYS A 6 -86.71 13.36 18.50
CA CYS A 6 -85.73 13.93 17.55
C CYS A 6 -84.20 13.87 17.84
N ALA A 7 -83.30 13.69 16.88
CA ALA A 7 -83.37 13.56 15.42
C ALA A 7 -81.94 13.48 14.85
N VAL A 8 -81.79 12.78 13.71
CA VAL A 8 -81.03 13.19 12.48
C VAL A 8 -79.50 13.25 12.59
N CYS A 9 -78.66 12.88 11.62
CA CYS A 9 -78.65 12.19 10.31
C CYS A 9 -77.12 12.00 10.02
N ALA A 10 -76.61 11.11 9.19
CA ALA A 10 -77.03 10.80 7.85
C ALA A 10 -76.50 9.42 7.41
N VAL A 11 -77.37 8.71 6.70
CA VAL A 11 -77.07 7.58 5.82
C VAL A 11 -76.62 8.12 4.46
N ILE A 12 -75.81 7.34 3.73
CA ILE A 12 -75.79 7.07 2.27
C ILE A 12 -74.43 6.38 2.02
N GLY A 13 -74.24 5.22 1.39
CA GLY A 13 -75.06 4.29 0.62
C GLY A 13 -74.08 3.49 -0.27
N VAL A 14 -73.99 2.17 -0.12
CA VAL A 14 -74.43 1.13 -1.10
C VAL A 14 -73.30 0.46 -1.90
N MET A 15 -73.21 -0.88 -1.72
CA MET A 15 -72.81 -2.00 -2.62
C MET A 15 -71.46 -1.93 -3.38
N LEU A 16 -70.69 -3.02 -3.55
CA LEU A 16 -71.03 -4.25 -4.28
C LEU A 16 -70.02 -5.37 -3.95
N LEU A 17 -70.48 -6.64 -3.99
CA LEU A 17 -69.63 -7.83 -3.96
C LEU A 17 -68.84 -7.95 -5.27
N GLY A 18 -67.52 -8.06 -5.18
CA GLY A 18 -66.63 -8.40 -6.27
C GLY A 18 -65.55 -9.35 -5.78
N SER A 19 -65.66 -10.63 -6.14
CA SER A 19 -64.62 -11.63 -5.98
C SER A 19 -63.43 -11.26 -6.88
N ALA A 20 -62.43 -10.59 -6.33
CA ALA A 20 -61.13 -10.42 -6.97
C ALA A 20 -60.13 -11.35 -6.27
N THR A 21 -59.47 -12.17 -7.08
CA THR A 21 -58.43 -13.13 -6.72
C THR A 21 -57.40 -12.52 -5.77
N ALA A 22 -57.08 -13.21 -4.68
CA ALA A 22 -55.86 -12.91 -3.93
C ALA A 22 -54.68 -13.11 -4.88
N PHE A 23 -54.11 -12.02 -5.39
CA PHE A 23 -52.78 -12.07 -5.96
C PHE A 23 -51.84 -12.28 -4.78
N PHE A 24 -51.40 -13.52 -4.56
CA PHE A 24 -50.18 -13.77 -3.80
C PHE A 24 -49.03 -13.17 -4.61
N THR A 25 -48.83 -11.87 -4.47
CA THR A 25 -47.58 -11.23 -4.87
C THR A 25 -46.57 -11.62 -3.81
N ASP A 26 -45.75 -12.64 -4.11
CA ASP A 26 -44.50 -12.85 -3.41
C ASP A 26 -43.56 -11.71 -3.81
N GLN A 27 -43.39 -10.72 -2.94
CA GLN A 27 -42.38 -9.69 -3.08
C GLN A 27 -41.15 -10.15 -2.30
N GLY A 28 -40.34 -10.99 -2.94
CA GLY A 28 -38.98 -11.24 -2.50
C GLY A 28 -38.10 -10.04 -2.85
N SER A 29 -37.60 -9.33 -1.84
CA SER A 29 -36.53 -8.35 -2.02
C SER A 29 -35.21 -9.01 -1.65
N ALA A 30 -34.28 -9.09 -2.61
CA ALA A 30 -32.90 -9.45 -2.35
C ALA A 30 -32.10 -8.16 -2.14
N ALA A 31 -31.66 -7.92 -0.90
CA ALA A 31 -30.65 -6.91 -0.62
C ALA A 31 -29.29 -7.49 -1.00
N ASN A 32 -28.70 -7.00 -2.10
CA ASN A 32 -27.30 -7.27 -2.43
C ASN A 32 -26.46 -6.18 -1.77
N GLU A 33 -25.69 -6.53 -0.74
CA GLU A 33 -24.70 -5.64 -0.15
C GLU A 33 -23.49 -5.57 -1.10
N PHE A 34 -23.36 -4.45 -1.80
CA PHE A 34 -22.17 -4.16 -2.60
C PHE A 34 -21.14 -3.50 -1.69
N ILE A 35 -20.11 -4.26 -1.29
CA ILE A 35 -18.94 -3.71 -0.60
C ILE A 35 -18.09 -3.01 -1.67
N VAL A 36 -18.01 -1.68 -1.62
CA VAL A 36 -17.01 -0.94 -2.40
C VAL A 36 -15.64 -1.30 -1.82
N GLY A 37 -14.75 -1.80 -2.69
CA GLY A 37 -13.47 -2.39 -2.27
C GLY A 37 -12.64 -1.47 -1.38
N ASN A 38 -12.13 -2.02 -0.28
CA ASN A 38 -11.23 -1.33 0.65
C ASN A 38 -9.84 -1.95 0.55
N VAL A 39 -8.92 -1.27 -0.13
CA VAL A 39 -7.49 -1.57 -0.10
C VAL A 39 -6.87 -0.67 0.96
N SER A 40 -6.40 -1.28 2.04
CA SER A 40 -5.69 -0.61 3.12
C SER A 40 -4.48 -1.43 3.49
N VAL A 41 -3.35 -0.77 3.68
CA VAL A 41 -2.08 -1.42 3.98
C VAL A 41 -1.36 -0.67 5.08
N ASP A 42 -0.62 -1.40 5.89
CA ASP A 42 0.24 -0.86 6.94
C ASP A 42 1.70 -1.22 6.64
N LEU A 43 2.58 -0.23 6.68
CA LEU A 43 4.02 -0.39 6.50
C LEU A 43 4.69 -0.35 7.86
N THR A 44 5.41 -1.42 8.20
CA THR A 44 6.08 -1.56 9.49
C THR A 44 7.56 -1.91 9.32
N GLU A 45 8.37 -1.45 10.26
CA GLU A 45 9.81 -1.71 10.38
C GLU A 45 10.07 -2.26 11.80
N PRO A 46 9.69 -3.51 12.12
CA PRO A 46 9.65 -4.00 13.50
C PRO A 46 11.01 -4.09 14.18
N GLY A 47 12.09 -4.22 13.41
CA GLY A 47 13.46 -4.24 13.87
C GLY A 47 14.12 -2.86 13.91
N TRP A 48 13.45 -1.80 13.43
CA TRP A 48 13.98 -0.44 13.50
C TRP A 48 14.03 0.08 14.93
N ASN A 49 15.22 0.52 15.34
CA ASN A 49 15.43 1.26 16.58
C ASN A 49 15.91 2.69 16.23
N PRO A 50 15.17 3.75 16.59
CA PRO A 50 15.56 5.13 16.34
C PRO A 50 16.97 5.48 16.84
N ASP A 51 17.41 4.87 17.95
CA ASP A 51 18.72 5.12 18.54
C ASP A 51 19.87 4.62 17.65
N ASP A 52 19.65 3.55 16.88
CA ASP A 52 20.65 2.99 15.97
C ASP A 52 20.96 3.93 14.79
N GLY A 53 20.03 4.83 14.46
CA GLY A 53 20.17 5.85 13.43
C GLY A 53 20.87 7.15 13.87
N THR A 54 21.13 7.33 15.17
CA THR A 54 21.61 8.63 15.71
C THR A 54 23.10 8.91 15.49
N ALA A 55 23.91 7.86 15.30
CA ALA A 55 25.35 7.98 15.07
C ALA A 55 25.78 7.01 13.97
N LEU A 56 25.74 7.47 12.72
CA LEU A 56 26.21 6.71 11.57
C LEU A 56 27.73 6.85 11.43
N THR A 57 28.42 5.72 11.38
CA THR A 57 29.86 5.63 11.06
C THR A 57 30.04 4.81 9.78
N PRO A 58 31.15 4.99 9.03
CA PRO A 58 31.43 4.17 7.85
C PRO A 58 31.30 2.67 8.14
N ASN A 59 30.70 1.93 7.21
CA ASN A 59 30.34 0.50 7.32
C ASN A 59 29.34 0.14 8.43
N LYS A 60 28.72 1.11 9.11
CA LYS A 60 27.68 0.80 10.10
C LYS A 60 26.47 0.21 9.38
N THR A 61 26.06 -0.97 9.83
CA THR A 61 24.79 -1.60 9.45
C THR A 61 23.71 -1.24 10.46
N VAL A 62 22.53 -0.86 9.97
CA VAL A 62 21.36 -0.50 10.77
C VAL A 62 20.18 -1.35 10.33
N LYS A 63 19.49 -1.96 11.30
CA LYS A 63 18.26 -2.75 11.09
C LYS A 63 17.14 -1.84 10.59
N LYS A 64 16.32 -2.31 9.65
CA LYS A 64 15.27 -1.50 9.02
C LYS A 64 14.03 -2.31 8.60
N ASP A 65 14.20 -3.52 8.09
CA ASP A 65 13.14 -4.50 7.83
C ASP A 65 11.73 -4.02 7.37
N PRO A 66 11.62 -3.15 6.34
CA PRO A 66 10.32 -2.67 5.87
C PRO A 66 9.49 -3.80 5.28
N GLN A 67 8.28 -3.97 5.79
CA GLN A 67 7.32 -4.98 5.37
C GLN A 67 5.88 -4.43 5.41
N VAL A 68 5.02 -4.99 4.58
CA VAL A 68 3.64 -4.52 4.43
C VAL A 68 2.65 -5.58 4.91
N THR A 69 1.66 -5.15 5.68
CA THR A 69 0.49 -5.95 6.05
C THR A 69 -0.75 -5.40 5.38
N ASN A 70 -1.56 -6.27 4.74
CA ASN A 70 -2.85 -5.86 4.20
C ASN A 70 -3.88 -5.80 5.32
N THR A 71 -4.29 -4.59 5.70
CA THR A 71 -5.32 -4.34 6.72
C THR A 71 -6.70 -4.13 6.11
N GLY A 72 -6.79 -4.08 4.77
CA GLY A 72 -8.03 -4.00 4.02
C GLY A 72 -8.78 -5.33 3.94
N SER A 73 -9.91 -5.29 3.22
CA SER A 73 -10.81 -6.44 3.07
C SER A 73 -10.64 -7.20 1.77
N ASN A 74 -9.85 -6.66 0.83
CA ASN A 74 -9.63 -7.23 -0.49
C ASN A 74 -8.17 -7.64 -0.68
N ASP A 75 -7.94 -8.61 -1.56
CA ASP A 75 -6.59 -8.91 -2.06
C ASP A 75 -5.98 -7.66 -2.68
N ALA A 76 -4.70 -7.41 -2.36
CA ALA A 76 -3.95 -6.29 -2.88
C ALA A 76 -2.65 -6.73 -3.56
N PHE A 77 -2.24 -5.98 -4.57
CA PHE A 77 -0.87 -5.94 -5.06
C PHE A 77 -0.12 -4.82 -4.38
N VAL A 78 1.13 -5.08 -4.02
CA VAL A 78 1.94 -4.19 -3.19
C VAL A 78 3.26 -3.88 -3.86
N PHE A 79 3.65 -2.62 -3.75
CA PHE A 79 4.97 -2.12 -4.09
C PHE A 79 5.54 -1.34 -2.90
N LEU A 80 6.86 -1.36 -2.78
CA LEU A 80 7.60 -0.47 -1.89
C LEU A 80 8.54 0.40 -2.72
N GLN A 81 8.50 1.70 -2.48
CA GLN A 81 9.43 2.66 -3.04
C GLN A 81 10.44 3.05 -1.96
N VAL A 82 11.72 2.85 -2.23
CA VAL A 82 12.82 3.15 -1.32
C VAL A 82 13.62 4.32 -1.89
N LYS A 83 13.69 5.42 -1.15
CA LYS A 83 14.51 6.58 -1.50
C LYS A 83 15.82 6.51 -0.72
N VAL A 84 16.91 6.37 -1.45
CA VAL A 84 18.26 6.26 -0.89
C VAL A 84 19.01 7.56 -1.16
N PRO A 85 19.54 8.23 -0.13
CA PRO A 85 20.24 9.50 -0.34
C PRO A 85 21.53 9.26 -1.12
N THR A 86 21.86 10.20 -2.00
CA THR A 86 23.05 10.18 -2.86
C THR A 86 23.92 11.40 -2.60
N ALA A 87 25.23 11.24 -2.73
CA ALA A 87 26.17 12.35 -2.70
C ALA A 87 27.40 12.05 -3.56
N SER A 88 28.10 13.12 -3.97
CA SER A 88 29.39 12.99 -4.66
C SER A 88 30.51 12.83 -3.64
N VAL A 89 30.95 11.59 -3.42
CA VAL A 89 31.84 11.25 -2.30
C VAL A 89 32.94 10.27 -2.68
N LYS A 90 34.07 10.34 -1.97
CA LYS A 90 35.12 9.32 -1.99
C LYS A 90 34.85 8.21 -0.97
N THR A 91 35.11 6.98 -1.37
CA THR A 91 35.00 5.79 -0.53
C THR A 91 36.33 5.06 -0.42
N ALA A 92 36.49 4.26 0.63
CA ALA A 92 37.61 3.33 0.75
C ALA A 92 37.13 1.89 0.47
N ALA A 93 37.88 1.14 -0.32
CA ALA A 93 37.64 -0.28 -0.52
C ALA A 93 38.11 -1.10 0.71
N ALA A 94 37.77 -2.39 0.74
CA ALA A 94 38.10 -3.28 1.86
C ALA A 94 39.61 -3.46 2.07
N ASP A 95 40.43 -3.27 1.02
CA ASP A 95 41.89 -3.31 1.09
C ASP A 95 42.52 -1.96 1.52
N GLY A 96 41.68 -0.96 1.83
CA GLY A 96 42.10 0.38 2.22
C GLY A 96 42.43 1.32 1.06
N SER A 97 42.32 0.86 -0.20
CA SER A 97 42.50 1.75 -1.36
C SER A 97 41.37 2.77 -1.47
N LEU A 98 41.71 3.99 -1.84
CA LEU A 98 40.74 5.06 -2.04
C LEU A 98 40.14 4.98 -3.44
N GLN A 99 38.83 5.17 -3.53
CA GLN A 99 38.09 5.32 -4.77
C GLN A 99 37.83 6.81 -5.05
N ASP A 100 37.90 7.18 -6.33
CA ASP A 100 37.62 8.55 -6.76
C ASP A 100 36.19 8.98 -6.45
N SER A 101 36.02 10.30 -6.31
CA SER A 101 34.72 10.89 -5.99
C SER A 101 33.74 10.67 -7.14
N ARG A 102 32.56 10.14 -6.82
CA ARG A 102 31.45 9.96 -7.74
C ARG A 102 30.13 10.13 -7.01
N LYS A 103 29.08 10.55 -7.74
CA LYS A 103 27.71 10.50 -7.23
C LYS A 103 27.28 9.04 -7.10
N GLN A 104 26.85 8.64 -5.90
CA GLN A 104 26.41 7.28 -5.61
C GLN A 104 25.51 7.25 -4.37
N ASP A 105 24.76 6.16 -4.21
CA ASP A 105 23.97 5.85 -3.03
C ASP A 105 24.83 5.77 -1.78
N LEU A 106 24.40 6.42 -0.71
CA LEU A 106 25.11 6.41 0.57
C LEU A 106 24.84 5.16 1.41
N PHE A 107 23.83 4.37 1.04
CA PHE A 107 23.48 3.13 1.72
C PHE A 107 23.28 2.01 0.71
N HIS A 108 23.67 0.80 1.11
CA HIS A 108 23.38 -0.41 0.37
C HIS A 108 22.60 -1.41 1.24
N TYR A 109 21.79 -2.23 0.59
CA TYR A 109 21.01 -3.29 1.22
C TYR A 109 20.92 -4.49 0.27
N THR A 110 20.55 -5.65 0.81
CA THR A 110 20.29 -6.85 0.02
C THR A 110 18.81 -7.11 0.00
N VAL A 111 18.24 -7.24 -1.20
CA VAL A 111 16.81 -7.49 -1.40
C VAL A 111 16.50 -8.95 -1.09
N ASN A 112 15.51 -9.17 -0.24
CA ASN A 112 15.03 -10.48 0.16
C ASN A 112 14.22 -11.15 -0.98
N SER A 113 14.12 -12.48 -0.91
CA SER A 113 13.27 -13.25 -1.84
C SER A 113 11.81 -12.81 -1.74
N GLY A 114 11.08 -12.84 -2.87
CA GLY A 114 9.69 -12.39 -2.94
C GLY A 114 9.55 -10.92 -3.35
N TRP A 115 10.67 -10.24 -3.60
CA TRP A 115 10.69 -8.86 -4.11
C TRP A 115 11.47 -8.78 -5.42
N LYS A 116 11.04 -7.87 -6.30
CA LYS A 116 11.69 -7.62 -7.58
C LYS A 116 11.75 -6.12 -7.86
N LEU A 117 12.93 -5.61 -8.22
CA LEU A 117 13.08 -4.24 -8.72
C LEU A 117 12.34 -4.11 -10.05
N VAL A 118 11.44 -3.13 -10.15
CA VAL A 118 10.59 -2.93 -11.32
C VAL A 118 10.71 -1.54 -11.93
N ASP A 119 11.24 -0.58 -11.18
CA ASP A 119 11.52 0.77 -11.64
C ASP A 119 12.64 1.41 -10.83
N GLN A 120 13.41 2.27 -11.47
CA GLN A 120 14.47 3.06 -10.85
C GLN A 120 14.48 4.45 -11.46
N SER A 121 14.53 5.48 -10.63
CA SER A 121 14.68 6.87 -11.04
C SER A 121 15.66 7.62 -10.16
N GLU A 122 16.10 8.78 -10.62
CA GLU A 122 16.99 9.67 -9.87
C GLU A 122 16.29 10.99 -9.55
N GLU A 123 16.43 11.42 -8.30
CA GLU A 123 16.14 12.77 -7.84
C GLU A 123 17.47 13.54 -7.67
N ALA A 124 17.38 14.82 -7.27
CA ALA A 124 18.57 15.66 -7.14
C ALA A 124 19.60 15.06 -6.15
N ASP A 125 19.11 14.58 -5.02
CA ASP A 125 19.86 14.09 -3.87
C ASP A 125 19.48 12.67 -3.44
N ALA A 126 18.70 11.94 -4.24
CA ALA A 126 18.32 10.56 -3.95
C ALA A 126 18.20 9.68 -5.20
N SER A 127 18.43 8.38 -5.03
CA SER A 127 18.02 7.34 -5.97
C SER A 127 16.77 6.67 -5.45
N VAL A 128 15.79 6.50 -6.33
CA VAL A 128 14.47 5.97 -5.99
C VAL A 128 14.30 4.61 -6.63
N TYR A 129 14.06 3.60 -5.81
CA TYR A 129 13.92 2.20 -6.24
C TYR A 129 12.51 1.72 -5.93
N THR A 130 11.77 1.24 -6.93
CA THR A 130 10.45 0.64 -6.71
C THR A 130 10.52 -0.87 -6.87
N TYR A 131 10.11 -1.57 -5.82
CA TYR A 131 10.08 -3.02 -5.74
C TYR A 131 8.64 -3.52 -5.72
N ALA A 132 8.36 -4.58 -6.47
CA ALA A 132 7.09 -5.28 -6.45
C ALA A 132 7.17 -6.53 -5.58
N TYR A 133 6.10 -6.82 -4.83
CA TYR A 133 5.93 -8.11 -4.17
C TYR A 133 5.47 -9.16 -5.18
N ILE A 134 6.26 -10.23 -5.33
CA ILE A 134 6.13 -11.20 -6.42
C ILE A 134 6.05 -12.64 -5.93
N ASP A 135 5.52 -13.51 -6.80
CA ASP A 135 5.54 -14.95 -6.62
C ASP A 135 6.83 -15.58 -7.17
N ALA A 136 6.91 -16.91 -7.17
CA ALA A 136 8.07 -17.65 -7.65
C ALA A 136 8.35 -17.47 -9.15
N ASP A 137 7.32 -17.15 -9.94
CA ASP A 137 7.41 -16.95 -11.39
C ASP A 137 7.75 -15.48 -11.73
N GLY A 138 7.83 -14.61 -10.73
CA GLY A 138 8.12 -13.19 -10.89
C GLY A 138 6.91 -12.37 -11.31
N ALA A 139 5.71 -12.93 -11.22
CA ALA A 139 4.44 -12.23 -11.38
C ALA A 139 4.02 -11.58 -10.06
N MET A 140 3.09 -10.62 -10.12
CA MET A 140 2.54 -9.98 -8.93
C MET A 140 1.89 -11.01 -8.00
N LYS A 141 2.34 -11.05 -6.74
CA LYS A 141 1.75 -11.92 -5.74
C LYS A 141 0.60 -11.20 -5.04
N LYS A 142 -0.56 -11.86 -5.02
CA LYS A 142 -1.71 -11.37 -4.25
C LYS A 142 -1.40 -11.42 -2.76
N LEU A 143 -1.60 -10.28 -2.09
CA LEU A 143 -1.55 -10.17 -0.64
C LEU A 143 -2.97 -10.17 -0.12
N SER A 144 -3.41 -11.30 0.42
CA SER A 144 -4.75 -11.44 1.00
C SER A 144 -4.94 -10.60 2.27
N PRO A 145 -6.19 -10.33 2.68
CA PRO A 145 -6.46 -9.66 3.95
C PRO A 145 -5.71 -10.30 5.11
N GLN A 146 -5.11 -9.46 5.96
CA GLN A 146 -4.22 -9.83 7.07
C GLN A 146 -2.91 -10.53 6.64
N GLY A 147 -2.66 -10.67 5.34
CA GLY A 147 -1.41 -11.19 4.80
C GLY A 147 -0.28 -10.20 4.99
N ASN A 148 0.93 -10.73 5.16
CA ASN A 148 2.17 -9.96 5.29
C ASN A 148 3.16 -10.34 4.17
N THR A 149 3.89 -9.36 3.65
CA THR A 149 4.85 -9.57 2.55
C THR A 149 6.16 -10.23 2.98
N GLY A 150 6.49 -10.19 4.27
CA GLY A 150 7.87 -10.25 4.76
C GLY A 150 8.65 -8.98 4.41
N ALA A 151 9.83 -8.84 5.00
CA ALA A 151 10.70 -7.68 4.79
C ALA A 151 11.27 -7.62 3.37
N LEU A 152 11.32 -6.42 2.78
CA LEU A 152 12.01 -6.16 1.51
C LEU A 152 13.52 -6.35 1.63
N PHE A 153 14.11 -5.90 2.74
CA PHE A 153 15.50 -6.10 3.12
C PHE A 153 15.58 -6.03 4.64
N ASP A 154 16.56 -6.68 5.28
CA ASP A 154 16.60 -6.70 6.76
C ASP A 154 17.33 -5.50 7.37
N SER A 155 18.26 -4.92 6.62
CA SER A 155 19.14 -3.85 7.09
C SER A 155 19.74 -3.06 5.93
N VAL A 156 20.19 -1.86 6.25
CA VAL A 156 20.96 -0.99 5.37
C VAL A 156 22.36 -0.80 5.94
N THR A 157 23.36 -0.67 5.07
CA THR A 157 24.75 -0.43 5.48
C THR A 157 25.25 0.85 4.86
N PHE A 158 25.77 1.74 5.70
CA PHE A 158 26.32 3.02 5.28
C PHE A 158 27.67 2.82 4.58
N LEU A 159 27.90 3.56 3.49
CA LEU A 159 29.12 3.45 2.71
C LEU A 159 30.38 3.63 3.57
N ASN A 160 31.47 2.98 3.14
CA ASN A 160 32.80 3.20 3.69
C ASN A 160 33.37 4.56 3.24
N LEU A 161 32.77 5.62 3.75
CA LEU A 161 33.06 6.99 3.38
C LEU A 161 34.41 7.44 3.94
N VAL A 162 35.20 8.16 3.14
CA VAL A 162 36.41 8.85 3.63
C VAL A 162 35.98 9.96 4.61
N GLU A 163 36.75 10.20 5.67
CA GLU A 163 36.41 11.22 6.67
C GLU A 163 36.28 12.63 6.04
N GLY A 164 35.27 13.39 6.48
CA GLY A 164 35.05 14.77 6.05
C GLY A 164 34.40 14.95 4.67
N GLN A 165 33.85 13.89 4.07
CA GLN A 165 33.12 13.98 2.80
C GLN A 165 31.67 14.47 2.92
N LEU A 166 31.10 14.41 4.13
CA LEU A 166 29.76 14.94 4.45
C LEU A 166 29.88 15.93 5.61
N ASP A 167 28.97 16.92 5.64
CA ASP A 167 28.92 17.89 6.72
C ASP A 167 28.47 17.21 8.03
N ARG A 168 28.97 17.70 9.17
CA ARG A 168 28.71 17.09 10.49
C ARG A 168 27.23 17.06 10.88
N ASP A 169 26.43 17.94 10.28
CA ASP A 169 24.99 18.07 10.56
C ASP A 169 24.11 17.52 9.42
N THR A 170 24.71 16.87 8.40
CA THR A 170 23.94 16.25 7.32
C THR A 170 23.04 15.16 7.88
N LYS A 171 21.73 15.39 7.81
CA LYS A 171 20.72 14.37 8.11
C LYS A 171 20.52 13.52 6.88
N LEU A 172 20.80 12.23 7.01
CA LEU A 172 20.54 11.24 5.98
C LEU A 172 19.31 10.43 6.36
N THR A 173 18.35 10.35 5.46
CA THR A 173 17.12 9.61 5.65
C THR A 173 16.94 8.61 4.51
N ILE A 174 16.50 7.40 4.85
CA ILE A 174 15.99 6.43 3.87
C ILE A 174 14.49 6.37 4.07
N ASP A 175 13.76 6.94 3.11
CA ASP A 175 12.31 6.93 3.11
C ASP A 175 11.81 5.67 2.39
N VAL A 176 10.78 5.05 2.97
CA VAL A 176 10.10 3.91 2.38
C VAL A 176 8.63 4.23 2.28
N ASP A 177 8.13 4.30 1.05
CA ASP A 177 6.72 4.55 0.74
C ASP A 177 6.06 3.27 0.24
N VAL A 178 4.79 3.07 0.57
CA VAL A 178 4.00 1.93 0.09
C VAL A 178 3.01 2.36 -0.98
N LEU A 179 2.91 1.56 -2.04
CA LEU A 179 1.85 1.66 -3.03
C LEU A 179 1.07 0.34 -3.05
N ALA A 180 -0.25 0.42 -2.96
CA ALA A 180 -1.11 -0.75 -3.02
C ALA A 180 -2.31 -0.51 -3.93
N ILE A 181 -2.74 -1.56 -4.63
CA ILE A 181 -3.90 -1.56 -5.51
C ILE A 181 -4.63 -2.89 -5.39
N GLN A 182 -5.95 -2.91 -5.52
CA GLN A 182 -6.73 -4.16 -5.51
C GLN A 182 -6.32 -5.06 -6.66
N THR A 183 -6.56 -6.37 -6.57
CA THR A 183 -6.11 -7.30 -7.64
C THR A 183 -7.12 -7.49 -8.77
N GLU A 184 -8.35 -7.04 -8.61
CA GLU A 184 -9.47 -7.25 -9.54
C GLU A 184 -9.81 -5.99 -10.35
N ASP A 185 -10.35 -6.21 -11.55
CA ASP A 185 -10.80 -5.17 -12.49
C ASP A 185 -9.75 -4.13 -12.92
N LEU A 186 -8.48 -4.54 -12.98
CA LEU A 186 -7.37 -3.64 -13.29
C LEU A 186 -7.22 -3.24 -14.76
N GLY A 187 -7.88 -3.96 -15.69
CA GLY A 187 -7.77 -3.68 -17.13
C GLY A 187 -6.36 -3.86 -17.72
N VAL A 188 -5.43 -4.47 -16.97
CA VAL A 188 -4.05 -4.81 -17.36
C VAL A 188 -3.77 -6.28 -17.09
N SER A 189 -2.67 -6.82 -17.63
CA SER A 189 -2.18 -8.15 -17.24
C SER A 189 -1.81 -8.11 -15.76
N SER A 190 -2.74 -8.51 -14.89
CA SER A 190 -2.67 -8.33 -13.44
C SER A 190 -1.45 -9.03 -12.82
N GLY A 191 -0.80 -9.93 -13.54
CA GLY A 191 0.43 -10.59 -13.13
C GLY A 191 1.73 -9.84 -13.46
N VAL A 192 1.75 -8.86 -14.37
CA VAL A 192 3.01 -8.22 -14.80
C VAL A 192 3.30 -6.98 -13.96
N PRO A 193 4.39 -6.95 -13.16
CA PRO A 193 4.63 -5.84 -12.23
C PRO A 193 4.74 -4.46 -12.87
N ALA A 194 5.38 -4.36 -14.04
CA ALA A 194 5.57 -3.10 -14.75
C ALA A 194 4.23 -2.50 -15.24
N ASP A 195 3.30 -3.36 -15.70
CA ASP A 195 1.98 -2.93 -16.19
C ASP A 195 1.12 -2.40 -15.04
N VAL A 196 1.13 -3.10 -13.90
CA VAL A 196 0.42 -2.67 -12.69
C VAL A 196 1.01 -1.38 -12.13
N LEU A 197 2.34 -1.23 -12.09
CA LEU A 197 2.98 0.01 -11.64
C LEU A 197 2.61 1.20 -12.54
N LYS A 198 2.57 1.01 -13.85
CA LYS A 198 2.17 2.04 -14.81
C LYS A 198 0.72 2.49 -14.59
N LEU A 199 -0.18 1.56 -14.28
CA LEU A 199 -1.57 1.88 -13.94
C LEU A 199 -1.65 2.78 -12.69
N ILE A 200 -0.95 2.42 -11.61
CA ILE A 200 -0.90 3.20 -10.36
C ILE A 200 -0.39 4.62 -10.63
N LYS A 201 0.73 4.76 -11.36
CA LYS A 201 1.31 6.08 -11.69
C LYS A 201 0.34 6.95 -12.50
N THR A 202 -0.43 6.35 -13.40
CA THR A 202 -1.41 7.07 -14.25
C THR A 202 -2.63 7.54 -13.45
N GLN A 203 -3.08 6.78 -12.44
CA GLN A 203 -4.21 7.17 -11.59
C GLN A 203 -3.88 8.28 -10.60
N ASN A 204 -2.60 8.44 -10.25
CA ASN A 204 -2.11 9.43 -9.29
C ASN A 204 -1.56 10.71 -9.96
N SER A 205 -1.67 10.84 -11.29
CA SER A 205 -1.27 12.02 -12.07
C SER A 205 -2.44 12.96 -12.31
#